data_AF-A0AAW7IFP4-F1
#
_entry.id   AF-A0AAW7IFP4-F1
#
_cell.length_a   1.000
_cell.length_b   1.000
_cell.length_c   1.000
_cell.angle_alpha   90.00
_cell.angle_beta   90.00
_cell.angle_gamma   90.00
#
_symmetry.space_group_name_H-M   'P 1'
#
loop_
_entity.id
_entity.type
_entity.pdbx_description
1 polymer ?
#
loop_
_entity_poly.entity_id
_entity_poly.type
_entity_poly.pdbx_seq_one_letter_code
_entity_poly.pdbx_strand_id
1 'polypeptide(L)'
;METNNKKASLNENRELADEVLDIYSLKVFIILDLFLFSIFFGLLLHPLLPSLWLTFLLPLLFFTTFTALLQLLDILQKKSRHHF
;
A
#
# COMPACT_ATOMS: atom_id res chain seq x y z
N MET A 1 38.20 13.98 -19.76
CA MET A 1 38.03 12.82 -18.85
C MET A 1 36.90 13.04 -17.84
N GLU A 2 35.83 13.80 -18.19
CA GLU A 2 34.73 14.18 -17.28
C GLU A 2 33.37 13.56 -17.63
N THR A 3 33.25 12.90 -18.80
CA THR A 3 31.97 12.36 -19.29
C THR A 3 31.60 11.00 -18.71
N ASN A 4 32.54 10.31 -18.06
CA ASN A 4 32.30 8.98 -17.49
C ASN A 4 31.63 9.04 -16.11
N ASN A 5 31.83 10.12 -15.36
CA ASN A 5 31.29 10.26 -14.00
C ASN A 5 29.76 10.53 -13.99
N LYS A 6 29.26 11.37 -14.91
CA LYS A 6 27.82 11.66 -15.04
C LYS A 6 26.96 10.46 -15.44
N LYS A 7 27.53 9.48 -16.15
CA LYS A 7 26.79 8.26 -16.54
C LYS A 7 26.71 7.24 -15.40
N ALA A 8 27.74 7.18 -14.55
CA ALA A 8 27.76 6.30 -13.38
C ALA A 8 26.70 6.72 -12.35
N SER A 9 26.60 8.01 -12.02
CA SER A 9 25.59 8.51 -11.07
C SER A 9 24.15 8.44 -11.59
N LEU A 10 23.95 8.54 -12.91
CA LEU A 10 22.63 8.38 -13.52
C LEU A 10 22.15 6.93 -13.51
N ASN A 11 23.09 5.98 -13.62
CA ASN A 11 22.77 4.56 -13.59
C ASN A 11 22.43 4.09 -12.17
N GLU A 12 23.16 4.57 -11.17
CA GLU A 12 22.92 4.29 -9.74
C GLU A 12 21.56 4.85 -9.27
N ASN A 13 21.21 6.08 -9.67
CA ASN A 13 19.89 6.66 -9.40
C ASN A 13 18.74 5.90 -10.08
N ARG A 14 19.01 5.28 -11.23
CA ARG A 14 18.02 4.50 -11.98
C ARG A 14 17.79 3.13 -11.35
N GLU A 15 18.84 2.49 -10.86
CA GLU A 15 18.76 1.24 -10.11
C GLU A 15 17.99 1.40 -8.80
N LEU A 16 18.25 2.49 -8.07
CA LEU A 16 17.49 2.87 -6.87
C LEU A 16 16.03 3.23 -7.20
N ALA A 17 15.78 3.87 -8.35
CA ALA A 17 14.42 4.20 -8.78
C ALA A 17 13.62 2.94 -9.13
N ASP A 18 14.22 1.96 -9.80
CA ASP A 18 13.56 0.70 -10.16
C ASP A 18 13.23 -0.13 -8.89
N GLU A 19 14.12 -0.16 -7.89
CA GLU A 19 13.86 -0.84 -6.61
C GLU A 19 12.74 -0.14 -5.81
N VAL A 20 12.74 1.20 -5.76
CA VAL A 20 11.66 1.96 -5.12
C VAL A 20 10.33 1.75 -5.85
N LEU A 21 10.35 1.68 -7.18
CA LEU A 21 9.15 1.48 -8.00
C LEU A 21 8.57 0.09 -7.78
N ASP A 22 9.40 -0.95 -7.61
CA ASP A 22 8.95 -2.32 -7.33
C ASP A 22 8.31 -2.45 -5.93
N ILE A 23 8.91 -1.83 -4.91
CA ILE A 23 8.34 -1.77 -3.56
C ILE A 23 7.03 -0.96 -3.54
N TYR A 24 6.99 0.16 -4.26
CA TYR A 24 5.79 1.01 -4.36
C TYR A 24 4.67 0.29 -5.11
N SER A 25 5.02 -0.46 -6.16
CA SER A 25 4.11 -1.31 -6.92
C SER A 25 3.43 -2.34 -6.02
N LEU A 26 4.20 -3.04 -5.18
CA LEU A 26 3.65 -4.03 -4.25
C LEU A 26 2.68 -3.40 -3.24
N LYS A 27 3.04 -2.26 -2.65
CA LYS A 27 2.20 -1.57 -1.66
C LYS A 27 0.91 -1.04 -2.28
N VAL A 28 0.99 -0.49 -3.50
CA VAL A 28 -0.18 -0.06 -4.26
C VAL A 28 -1.07 -1.26 -4.60
N PHE A 29 -0.48 -2.40 -4.98
CA PHE A 29 -1.22 -3.63 -5.25
C PHE A 29 -2.00 -4.13 -4.02
N ILE A 30 -1.38 -4.12 -2.84
CA ILE A 30 -2.04 -4.49 -1.58
C ILE A 30 -3.21 -3.55 -1.26
N ILE A 31 -3.04 -2.23 -1.42
CA ILE A 31 -4.12 -1.26 -1.18
C ILE A 31 -5.26 -1.45 -2.18
N LEU A 32 -4.93 -1.70 -3.45
CA LEU A 32 -5.92 -1.95 -4.49
C LEU A 32 -6.71 -3.23 -4.22
N ASP A 33 -6.03 -4.30 -3.79
CA ASP A 33 -6.66 -5.56 -3.42
C ASP A 33 -7.57 -5.38 -2.20
N LEU A 34 -7.11 -4.65 -1.18
CA LEU A 34 -7.93 -4.31 -0.01
C LEU A 34 -9.17 -3.47 -0.39
N PHE A 35 -9.03 -2.57 -1.36
CA PHE A 35 -10.14 -1.78 -1.87
C PHE A 35 -11.17 -2.67 -2.58
N LEU A 36 -10.72 -3.56 -3.46
CA LEU A 36 -11.60 -4.53 -4.13
C LEU A 36 -12.28 -5.44 -3.11
N PHE A 37 -11.54 -6.00 -2.15
CA PHE A 37 -12.10 -6.79 -1.06
C PHE A 37 -13.16 -6.04 -0.28
N SER A 38 -12.95 -4.74 -0.02
CA SER A 38 -13.93 -3.93 0.69
C SER A 38 -15.23 -3.74 -0.10
N ILE A 39 -15.12 -3.54 -1.43
CA ILE A 39 -16.29 -3.50 -2.32
C ILE A 39 -17.04 -4.84 -2.28
N PHE A 40 -16.34 -5.95 -2.44
CA PHE A 40 -16.95 -7.29 -2.39
C PHE A 40 -17.60 -7.55 -1.03
N PHE A 41 -16.93 -7.19 0.06
CA PHE A 41 -17.48 -7.29 1.41
C PHE A 41 -18.78 -6.50 1.56
N GLY A 42 -18.84 -5.26 1.03
CA GLY A 42 -20.06 -4.47 1.00
C GLY A 42 -21.20 -5.11 0.21
N LEU A 43 -20.89 -5.65 -0.98
CA LEU A 43 -21.87 -6.38 -1.79
C LEU A 43 -22.40 -7.63 -1.09
N LEU A 44 -21.51 -8.38 -0.42
CA LEU A 44 -21.91 -9.55 0.37
C LEU A 44 -22.74 -9.17 1.59
N LEU A 45 -22.47 -8.02 2.24
CA LEU A 45 -23.23 -7.56 3.41
C LEU A 45 -24.57 -6.93 3.06
N HIS A 46 -24.73 -6.42 1.85
CA HIS A 46 -25.97 -5.77 1.41
C HIS A 46 -27.25 -6.58 1.69
N PRO A 47 -27.34 -7.89 1.36
CA PRO A 47 -28.53 -8.68 1.69
C PRO A 47 -28.71 -9.00 3.18
N LEU A 48 -27.67 -8.87 4.01
CA LEU A 48 -27.72 -9.20 5.44
C LEU A 48 -28.06 -8.00 6.33
N LEU A 49 -27.79 -6.78 5.86
CA LEU A 49 -27.98 -5.57 6.64
C LEU A 49 -29.32 -4.89 6.29
N PRO A 50 -30.18 -4.62 7.28
CA PRO A 50 -31.44 -3.90 7.04
C PRO A 50 -31.23 -2.39 6.82
N SER A 51 -30.04 -1.86 7.11
CA SER A 51 -29.73 -0.43 7.03
C SER A 51 -28.72 -0.14 5.94
N LEU A 52 -29.14 0.68 4.96
CA LEU A 52 -28.27 1.15 3.86
C LEU A 52 -27.02 1.88 4.39
N TRP A 53 -27.14 2.61 5.50
CA TRP A 53 -26.02 3.32 6.11
C TRP A 53 -24.94 2.37 6.62
N LEU A 54 -25.32 1.25 7.25
CA LEU A 54 -24.34 0.25 7.69
C LEU A 54 -23.64 -0.40 6.50
N THR A 55 -24.35 -0.61 5.39
CA THR A 55 -23.78 -1.23 4.18
C THR A 55 -22.66 -0.40 3.56
N PHE A 56 -22.67 0.93 3.72
CA PHE A 56 -21.56 1.81 3.31
C PHE A 56 -20.53 2.02 4.42
N LEU A 57 -20.96 2.15 5.68
CA LEU A 57 -20.07 2.44 6.80
C LEU A 57 -19.15 1.25 7.12
N LEU A 58 -19.64 0.01 7.04
CA LEU A 58 -18.83 -1.18 7.37
C LEU A 58 -17.68 -1.41 6.40
N PRO A 59 -17.88 -1.39 5.06
CA PRO A 59 -16.78 -1.45 4.10
C PRO A 59 -15.80 -0.29 4.26
N LEU A 60 -16.29 0.92 4.52
CA LEU A 60 -15.42 2.06 4.75
C LEU A 60 -14.56 1.88 6.01
N LEU A 61 -15.14 1.42 7.11
CA LEU A 61 -14.42 1.10 8.35
C LEU A 61 -13.44 -0.05 8.14
N PHE A 62 -13.83 -1.09 7.42
CA PHE A 62 -12.95 -2.20 7.08
C PHE A 62 -11.72 -1.70 6.31
N PHE A 63 -11.94 -0.98 5.20
CA PHE A 63 -10.86 -0.44 4.38
C PHE A 63 -9.92 0.48 5.17
N THR A 64 -10.47 1.45 5.91
CA THR A 64 -9.68 2.40 6.70
C THR A 64 -8.90 1.73 7.82
N THR A 65 -9.50 0.76 8.53
CA THR A 65 -8.86 0.03 9.62
C THR A 65 -7.67 -0.80 9.10
N PHE A 66 -7.86 -1.57 8.04
CA PHE A 66 -6.78 -2.39 7.48
C PHE A 66 -5.69 -1.56 6.80
N THR A 67 -6.06 -0.42 6.18
CA THR A 67 -5.08 0.54 5.64
C THR A 67 -4.23 1.13 6.76
N ALA A 68 -4.84 1.56 7.87
CA ALA A 68 -4.12 2.07 9.03
C ALA A 68 -3.22 1.00 9.66
N LEU A 69 -3.69 -0.25 9.72
CA LEU A 69 -2.92 -1.38 10.24
C LEU A 69 -1.71 -1.69 9.37
N LEU A 70 -1.84 -1.66 8.04
CA LEU A 70 -0.73 -1.77 7.10
C LEU A 70 0.30 -0.65 7.30
N GLN A 71 -0.15 0.60 7.43
CA GLN A 71 0.77 1.72 7.71
C GLN A 71 1.49 1.55 9.05
N LEU A 72 0.80 1.08 10.08
CA LEU A 72 1.40 0.80 11.39
C LEU A 72 2.47 -0.30 11.29
N LEU A 73 2.17 -1.38 10.57
CA LEU A 73 3.12 -2.48 10.33
C LEU A 73 4.36 -2.00 9.57
N ASP A 74 4.19 -1.15 8.56
CA ASP A 74 5.33 -0.54 7.83
C ASP A 74 6.22 0.29 8.76
N ILE A 75 5.62 1.08 9.65
CA ILE A 75 6.36 1.89 10.63
C ILE A 75 7.13 0.98 11.60
N LEU A 76 6.51 -0.09 12.09
CA LEU A 76 7.15 -1.07 12.98
C LEU A 76 8.30 -1.81 12.28
N GLN A 77 8.12 -2.23 11.04
CA GLN A 77 9.17 -2.87 10.24
C GLN A 77 10.33 -1.92 9.94
N LYS A 78 10.05 -0.64 9.66
CA LYS A 78 11.09 0.38 9.47
C LYS A 78 11.88 0.64 10.76
N LYS A 79 11.21 0.64 11.92
CA LYS A 79 11.86 0.75 13.23
C LYS A 79 12.78 -0.44 13.53
N SER A 80 12.37 -1.65 13.17
CA SER A 80 13.17 -2.88 13.39
C SER A 80 14.46 -2.92 12.57
N ARG A 81 14.48 -2.33 11.36
CA ARG A 81 15.68 -2.29 10.50
C ARG A 81 16.74 -1.27 10.94
N HIS A 82 16.39 -0.29 11.78
CA HIS A 82 17.32 0.73 12.26
C HIS A 82 18.10 0.34 13.52
N HIS A 83 17.86 -0.85 14.07
CA HIS A 83 18.47 -1.32 15.31
C HIS A 83 19.54 -2.41 15.09
N PHE A 84 20.02 -2.55 13.85
CA PHE A 84 21.12 -3.43 13.46
C PHE A 84 22.25 -2.62 12.84
#